data_AF-A0A2K0TEG3-F1
#
_entry.id   AF-A0A2K0TEG3-F1
#
_cell.length_a   1.000
_cell.length_b   1.000
_cell.length_c   1.000
_cell.angle_alpha   90.00
_cell.angle_beta   90.00
_cell.angle_gamma   90.00
#
_symmetry.space_group_name_H-M   'P 1'
#
loop_
_entity.id
_entity.type
_entity.pdbx_description
1 polymer ?
#
loop_
_entity_poly.entity_id
_entity_poly.type
_entity_poly.pdbx_seq_one_letter_code
_entity_poly.pdbx_strand_id
1 'polypeptide(L)'
;MLSISYWESKVKKTLIQAWPVVSNNWHLGMTAFGGPPVHFKILHDKFVLKLNWIDEQLYQELFSVSQALSGPGSTKMVYCINLIHSGVFGALLAFLLWSLPGALGMFGLSVGVSNIDDALPRAVYALLSGLNAATVGIIALAAVELSNKAITDRLTRIIVFLAASAGLLYNALWYFPALIFAAGFAAVVYDFRWLHRLGRFIKGKLTHPGPSSTGVENDAVERDGRRGSSNSITTPEEHDITNLEPRTIPQEYRLNFSWKAGAAVIATFLLAFTVIMVLRGVLHSPPMLYKLFANLCLAGTVIFGGGPVVIPLLREYVVAEGWVSPRDFLIGLAIIQAFPGPNFNFAVFLGALAAINNGQPAIVGAIIAFLGIFLPGMILVHGTMGVWKVLRSKPWVKSGSRGINAGAVGFIYTAVYRIWQVGYVDEGFQSGKSLGDDPWWVVVAASAYVGGRYFALSAPLAILLGAVLGLVRYGVVMN
;
A
#
# COMPACT_ATOMS: atom_id res chain seq x y z
N MET A 1 14.62 -28.15 37.80
CA MET A 1 14.88 -26.71 38.06
C MET A 1 15.39 -25.92 36.85
N LEU A 2 16.21 -26.49 35.94
CA LEU A 2 16.75 -25.76 34.77
C LEU A 2 15.71 -25.36 33.69
N SER A 3 14.61 -26.12 33.56
CA SER A 3 13.53 -25.83 32.60
C SER A 3 12.72 -24.57 32.97
N ILE A 4 12.34 -24.43 34.24
CA ILE A 4 11.45 -23.34 34.70
C ILE A 4 12.16 -21.97 34.59
N SER A 5 13.44 -21.90 34.98
CA SER A 5 14.25 -20.67 34.87
C SER A 5 14.47 -20.23 33.41
N TYR A 6 14.64 -21.17 32.47
CA TYR A 6 14.75 -20.87 31.05
C TYR A 6 13.43 -20.32 30.47
N TRP A 7 12.29 -20.91 30.85
CA TRP A 7 10.97 -20.43 30.43
C TRP A 7 10.65 -19.05 31.03
N GLU A 8 10.93 -18.83 32.31
CA GLU A 8 10.75 -17.51 32.96
C GLU A 8 11.62 -16.42 32.30
N SER A 9 12.89 -16.73 32.03
CA SER A 9 13.81 -15.85 31.30
C SER A 9 13.29 -15.48 29.91
N LYS A 10 12.79 -16.47 29.16
CA LYS A 10 12.28 -16.28 27.80
C LYS A 10 10.95 -15.51 27.78
N VAL A 11 10.05 -15.79 28.72
CA VAL A 11 8.78 -15.07 28.90
C VAL A 11 9.05 -13.63 29.29
N LYS A 12 9.93 -13.39 30.28
CA LYS A 12 10.29 -12.04 30.73
C LYS A 12 10.93 -11.22 29.60
N LYS A 13 11.82 -11.83 28.81
CA LYS A 13 12.41 -11.20 27.61
C LYS A 13 11.36 -10.87 26.55
N THR A 14 10.40 -11.77 26.33
CA THR A 14 9.30 -11.55 25.37
C THR A 14 8.35 -10.44 25.82
N LEU A 15 8.00 -10.40 27.11
CA LEU A 15 7.16 -9.34 27.70
C LEU A 15 7.85 -7.97 27.64
N ILE A 16 9.15 -7.92 27.94
CA ILE A 16 9.96 -6.69 27.81
C ILE A 16 9.99 -6.21 26.34
N GLN A 17 10.06 -7.12 25.36
CA GLN A 17 10.01 -6.78 23.93
C GLN A 17 8.60 -6.38 23.45
N ALA A 18 7.54 -6.86 24.10
CA ALA A 18 6.16 -6.57 23.77
C ALA A 18 5.72 -5.18 24.24
N TRP A 19 6.23 -4.70 25.38
CA TRP A 19 5.79 -3.43 25.97
C TRP A 19 6.00 -2.21 25.05
N PRO A 20 7.15 -2.01 24.38
CA PRO A 20 7.34 -0.94 23.40
C PRO A 20 6.36 -1.07 22.22
N VAL A 21 6.04 -2.30 21.80
CA VAL A 21 5.09 -2.52 20.70
C VAL A 21 3.70 -2.09 21.12
N VAL A 22 3.22 -2.55 22.28
CA VAL A 22 1.88 -2.21 22.77
C VAL A 22 1.77 -0.70 22.98
N SER A 23 2.65 -0.11 23.79
CA SER A 23 2.58 1.32 24.16
C SER A 23 2.63 2.25 22.94
N ASN A 24 3.40 1.88 21.91
CA ASN A 24 3.53 2.69 20.72
C ASN A 24 2.51 2.37 19.62
N ASN A 25 1.88 1.20 19.56
CA ASN A 25 1.00 0.83 18.45
C ASN A 25 -0.49 0.71 18.80
N TRP A 26 -0.86 0.59 20.09
CA TRP A 26 -2.24 0.30 20.50
C TRP A 26 -3.29 1.27 19.94
N HIS A 27 -2.97 2.56 19.87
CA HIS A 27 -3.89 3.59 19.41
C HIS A 27 -3.99 3.66 17.88
N LEU A 28 -3.02 3.12 17.15
CA LEU A 28 -2.95 3.28 15.69
C LEU A 28 -4.16 2.64 14.99
N GLY A 29 -4.60 1.47 15.45
CA GLY A 29 -5.81 0.81 14.93
C GLY A 29 -7.12 1.57 15.19
N MET A 30 -7.11 2.55 16.10
CA MET A 30 -8.28 3.37 16.44
C MET A 30 -8.17 4.82 15.96
N THR A 31 -6.99 5.26 15.52
CA THR A 31 -6.71 6.68 15.20
C THR A 31 -6.18 6.89 13.79
N ALA A 32 -5.82 5.84 13.06
CA ALA A 32 -5.36 5.95 11.68
C ALA A 32 -6.54 5.99 10.71
N PHE A 33 -7.10 7.18 10.50
CA PHE A 33 -8.20 7.43 9.56
C PHE A 33 -7.68 7.83 8.17
N GLY A 34 -8.54 7.71 7.16
CA GLY A 34 -8.27 8.23 5.80
C GLY A 34 -7.57 7.24 4.86
N GLY A 35 -7.47 5.97 5.25
CA GLY A 35 -7.04 4.88 4.37
C GLY A 35 -5.54 4.81 4.08
N PRO A 36 -5.13 3.87 3.19
CA PRO A 36 -3.72 3.49 3.05
C PRO A 36 -2.73 4.64 2.80
N PRO A 37 -3.03 5.63 1.92
CA PRO A 37 -2.12 6.76 1.69
C PRO A 37 -1.84 7.58 2.95
N VAL A 38 -2.89 7.85 3.74
CA VAL A 38 -2.78 8.58 5.00
C VAL A 38 -2.04 7.74 6.04
N HIS A 39 -2.28 6.43 6.08
CA HIS A 39 -1.57 5.53 6.98
C HIS A 39 -0.06 5.58 6.75
N PHE A 40 0.42 5.58 5.51
CA PHE A 40 1.85 5.70 5.25
C PHE A 40 2.41 6.99 5.85
N LYS A 41 1.75 8.13 5.66
CA LYS A 41 2.14 9.38 6.31
C LYS A 41 2.15 9.29 7.84
N ILE A 42 1.10 8.74 8.45
CA ILE A 42 1.04 8.56 9.92
C ILE A 42 2.22 7.72 10.42
N LEU A 43 2.54 6.62 9.72
CA LEU A 43 3.66 5.75 10.07
C LEU A 43 5.01 6.45 9.87
N HIS A 44 5.15 7.29 8.84
CA HIS A 44 6.34 8.11 8.60
C HIS A 44 6.56 9.10 9.75
N ASP A 45 5.55 9.95 10.01
CA ASP A 45 5.62 10.98 11.04
C ASP A 45 5.93 10.37 12.42
N LYS A 46 5.40 9.16 12.68
CA LYS A 46 5.58 8.48 13.97
C LYS A 46 6.91 7.76 14.09
N PHE A 47 7.24 6.86 13.16
CA PHE A 47 8.38 5.95 13.31
C PHE A 47 9.70 6.54 12.76
N VAL A 48 9.62 7.51 11.86
CA VAL A 48 10.79 8.25 11.37
C VAL A 48 10.99 9.50 12.21
N LEU A 49 10.04 10.44 12.21
CA LEU A 49 10.27 11.77 12.78
C LEU A 49 10.19 11.83 14.31
N LYS A 50 9.18 11.20 14.92
CA LYS A 50 8.96 11.27 16.38
C LYS A 50 9.78 10.28 17.18
N LEU A 51 9.71 9.00 16.79
CA LEU A 51 10.34 7.91 17.55
C LEU A 51 11.76 7.57 17.09
N ASN A 52 12.16 7.99 15.88
CA ASN A 52 13.46 7.66 15.28
C ASN A 52 13.78 6.15 15.31
N TRP A 53 12.78 5.30 15.12
CA TRP A 53 12.96 3.84 15.05
C TRP A 53 13.62 3.41 13.74
N ILE A 54 13.35 4.15 12.66
CA ILE A 54 13.90 3.90 11.33
C ILE A 54 14.23 5.23 10.65
N ASP A 55 15.26 5.23 9.79
CA ASP A 55 15.63 6.39 8.98
C ASP A 55 14.77 6.52 7.70
N GLU A 56 14.90 7.66 7.01
CA GLU A 56 14.16 7.95 5.78
C GLU A 56 14.44 6.89 4.70
N GLN A 57 15.70 6.47 4.55
CA GLN A 57 16.09 5.49 3.54
C GLN A 57 15.40 4.13 3.76
N LEU A 58 15.44 3.63 4.99
CA LEU A 58 14.80 2.38 5.39
C LEU A 58 13.28 2.49 5.27
N TYR A 59 12.70 3.64 5.61
CA TYR A 59 11.27 3.89 5.40
C TYR A 59 10.90 3.75 3.91
N GLN A 60 11.63 4.43 3.01
CA GLN A 60 11.39 4.35 1.57
C GLN A 60 11.59 2.93 1.01
N GLU A 61 12.59 2.20 1.52
CA GLU A 61 12.84 0.79 1.20
C GLU A 61 11.66 -0.10 1.61
N LEU A 62 11.16 0.03 2.84
CA LEU A 62 10.02 -0.73 3.33
C LEU A 62 8.72 -0.35 2.63
N PHE A 63 8.56 0.91 2.26
CA PHE A 63 7.46 1.37 1.43
C PHE A 63 7.49 0.67 0.07
N SER A 64 8.65 0.60 -0.60
CA SER A 64 8.79 -0.16 -1.86
C SER A 64 8.39 -1.62 -1.70
N VAL A 65 8.92 -2.30 -0.67
CA VAL A 65 8.63 -3.72 -0.42
C VAL A 65 7.14 -3.92 -0.16
N SER A 66 6.52 -3.01 0.60
CA SER A 66 5.10 -3.08 0.93
C SER A 66 4.18 -2.82 -0.28
N GLN A 67 4.66 -2.10 -1.30
CA GLN A 67 3.91 -1.85 -2.52
C GLN A 67 4.16 -2.91 -3.59
N ALA A 68 5.38 -3.43 -3.67
CA ALA A 68 5.79 -4.45 -4.63
C ALA A 68 5.18 -5.82 -4.35
N LEU A 69 4.90 -6.13 -3.09
CA LEU A 69 4.29 -7.40 -2.68
C LEU A 69 2.79 -7.26 -2.54
N SER A 70 2.09 -8.39 -2.71
CA SER A 70 0.65 -8.43 -2.55
C SER A 70 0.17 -8.28 -1.10
N GLY A 71 -1.10 -7.93 -0.94
CA GLY A 71 -1.78 -7.68 0.33
C GLY A 71 -1.78 -6.20 0.76
N PRO A 72 -2.31 -5.89 1.95
CA PRO A 72 -2.50 -4.51 2.41
C PRO A 72 -1.19 -3.79 2.72
N GLY A 73 -0.83 -2.78 1.91
CA GLY A 73 0.45 -2.08 1.99
C GLY A 73 0.76 -1.43 3.35
N SER A 74 -0.17 -0.66 3.93
CA SER A 74 0.06 -0.01 5.23
C SER A 74 0.20 -1.03 6.38
N THR A 75 -0.55 -2.13 6.31
CA THR A 75 -0.45 -3.23 7.28
C THR A 75 0.91 -3.91 7.20
N LYS A 76 1.40 -4.18 5.99
CA LYS A 76 2.76 -4.70 5.77
C LYS A 76 3.83 -3.74 6.30
N MET A 77 3.65 -2.44 6.13
CA MET A 77 4.56 -1.43 6.65
C MET A 77 4.66 -1.48 8.19
N VAL A 78 3.51 -1.47 8.89
CA VAL A 78 3.46 -1.62 10.36
C VAL A 78 4.17 -2.90 10.79
N TYR A 79 3.87 -4.01 10.10
CA TYR A 79 4.48 -5.30 10.39
C TYR A 79 6.01 -5.26 10.22
N CYS A 80 6.52 -4.75 9.09
CA CYS A 80 7.95 -4.68 8.81
C CYS A 80 8.71 -3.83 9.81
N ILE A 81 8.17 -2.66 10.18
CA ILE A 81 8.79 -1.76 11.18
C ILE A 81 8.94 -2.49 12.52
N ASN A 82 7.85 -3.11 13.00
CA ASN A 82 7.86 -3.82 14.27
C ASN A 82 8.64 -5.16 14.20
N LEU A 83 8.76 -5.78 13.02
CA LEU A 83 9.59 -6.95 12.79
C LEU A 83 11.08 -6.64 12.94
N ILE A 84 11.50 -5.50 12.42
CA ILE A 84 12.88 -4.99 12.53
C ILE A 84 13.20 -4.62 13.98
N HIS A 85 12.25 -3.95 14.67
CA HIS A 85 12.47 -3.43 16.03
C HIS A 85 12.31 -4.50 17.13
N SER A 86 11.27 -5.32 17.05
CA SER A 86 10.84 -6.23 18.14
C SER A 86 10.72 -7.70 17.72
N GLY A 87 11.19 -8.05 16.53
CA GLY A 87 11.15 -9.41 16.01
C GLY A 87 9.74 -9.90 15.64
N VAL A 88 9.62 -11.21 15.37
CA VAL A 88 8.40 -11.81 14.80
C VAL A 88 7.19 -11.64 15.71
N PHE A 89 7.37 -11.87 17.01
CA PHE A 89 6.28 -11.73 17.98
C PHE A 89 5.79 -10.28 18.07
N GLY A 90 6.71 -9.31 18.12
CA GLY A 90 6.35 -7.89 18.09
C GLY A 90 5.63 -7.49 16.81
N ALA A 91 6.05 -8.03 15.66
CA ALA A 91 5.39 -7.78 14.39
C ALA A 91 3.94 -8.31 14.35
N LEU A 92 3.71 -9.54 14.84
CA LEU A 92 2.38 -10.14 14.93
C LEU A 92 1.48 -9.37 15.91
N LEU A 93 2.02 -8.98 17.06
CA LEU A 93 1.31 -8.18 18.04
C LEU A 93 0.93 -6.80 17.48
N ALA A 94 1.86 -6.13 16.79
CA ALA A 94 1.59 -4.86 16.13
C ALA A 94 0.51 -4.99 15.05
N PHE A 95 0.52 -6.08 14.27
CA PHE A 95 -0.52 -6.38 13.29
C PHE A 95 -1.90 -6.53 13.94
N LEU A 96 -2.00 -7.27 15.05
CA LEU A 96 -3.25 -7.43 15.78
C LEU A 96 -3.74 -6.10 16.36
N LEU A 97 -2.87 -5.33 17.01
CA LEU A 97 -3.23 -4.00 17.54
C LEU A 97 -3.65 -3.03 16.43
N TRP A 98 -3.04 -3.14 15.25
CA TRP A 98 -3.35 -2.32 14.09
C TRP A 98 -4.70 -2.68 13.45
N SER A 99 -5.02 -3.97 13.33
CA SER A 99 -6.16 -4.43 12.55
C SER A 99 -7.39 -4.78 13.38
N LEU A 100 -7.20 -5.32 14.59
CA LEU A 100 -8.28 -5.91 15.39
C LEU A 100 -9.35 -4.90 15.83
N PRO A 101 -9.03 -3.66 16.27
CA PRO A 101 -10.06 -2.69 16.64
C PRO A 101 -11.03 -2.39 15.50
N GLY A 102 -10.50 -2.11 14.30
CA GLY A 102 -11.30 -1.92 13.10
C GLY A 102 -12.07 -3.18 12.69
N ALA A 103 -11.47 -4.37 12.83
CA ALA A 103 -12.14 -5.64 12.53
C ALA A 103 -13.33 -5.89 13.46
N LEU A 104 -13.18 -5.62 14.76
CA LEU A 104 -14.26 -5.74 15.74
C LEU A 104 -15.40 -4.75 15.47
N GLY A 105 -15.07 -3.50 15.13
CA GLY A 105 -16.07 -2.52 14.74
C GLY A 105 -16.82 -2.90 13.47
N MET A 106 -16.11 -3.36 12.44
CA MET A 106 -16.72 -3.86 11.20
C MET A 106 -17.56 -5.12 11.41
N PHE A 107 -17.15 -6.01 12.32
CA PHE A 107 -17.96 -7.15 12.73
C PHE A 107 -19.25 -6.72 13.42
N GLY A 108 -19.17 -5.81 14.39
CA GLY A 108 -20.35 -5.27 15.07
C GLY A 108 -21.32 -4.57 14.11
N LEU A 109 -20.78 -3.80 13.15
CA LEU A 109 -21.55 -3.17 12.09
C LEU A 109 -22.23 -4.18 11.16
N SER A 110 -21.57 -5.30 10.84
CA SER A 110 -22.18 -6.37 10.04
C SER A 110 -23.39 -6.96 10.73
N VAL A 111 -23.29 -7.23 12.04
CA VAL A 111 -24.44 -7.71 12.84
C VAL A 111 -25.53 -6.63 12.91
N GLY A 112 -25.16 -5.35 13.02
CA GLY A 112 -26.14 -4.25 12.96
C GLY A 112 -26.88 -4.20 11.63
N VAL A 113 -26.16 -4.16 10.52
CA VAL A 113 -26.72 -4.06 9.16
C VAL A 113 -27.58 -5.26 8.80
N SER A 114 -27.23 -6.47 9.27
CA SER A 114 -28.05 -7.67 9.01
C SER A 114 -29.43 -7.63 9.67
N ASN A 115 -29.66 -6.74 10.64
CA ASN A 115 -30.93 -6.56 11.33
C ASN A 115 -31.73 -5.35 10.80
N ILE A 116 -31.25 -4.66 9.76
CA ILE A 116 -31.91 -3.51 9.14
C ILE A 116 -32.62 -3.96 7.86
N ASP A 117 -33.85 -3.48 7.65
CA ASP A 117 -34.67 -3.77 6.48
C ASP A 117 -34.07 -3.25 5.15
N ASP A 118 -34.72 -3.62 4.04
CA ASP A 118 -34.85 -2.90 2.75
C ASP A 118 -33.92 -1.69 2.53
N ALA A 119 -34.25 -0.61 3.21
CA ALA A 119 -33.66 0.70 3.00
C ALA A 119 -33.18 1.30 4.33
N LEU A 120 -32.00 1.93 4.29
CA LEU A 120 -31.58 2.79 5.38
C LEU A 120 -32.38 4.10 5.37
N PRO A 121 -32.55 4.74 6.54
CA PRO A 121 -33.07 6.11 6.57
C PRO A 121 -32.23 7.02 5.66
N ARG A 122 -32.89 7.86 4.86
CA ARG A 122 -32.22 8.76 3.89
C ARG A 122 -31.15 9.66 4.51
N ALA A 123 -31.31 10.04 5.78
CA ALA A 123 -30.30 10.76 6.55
C ALA A 123 -28.95 9.99 6.64
N VAL A 124 -29.00 8.66 6.72
CA VAL A 124 -27.78 7.82 6.77
C VAL A 124 -27.07 7.84 5.42
N TYR A 125 -27.78 7.76 4.30
CA TYR A 125 -27.17 7.87 2.97
C TYR A 125 -26.47 9.22 2.77
N ALA A 126 -27.09 10.32 3.21
CA ALA A 126 -26.49 11.64 3.16
C ALA A 126 -25.26 11.76 4.07
N LEU A 127 -25.31 11.20 5.28
CA LEU A 127 -24.19 11.11 6.20
C LEU A 127 -23.01 10.34 5.57
N LEU A 128 -23.28 9.16 5.01
CA LEU A 128 -22.29 8.31 4.36
C LEU A 128 -21.64 9.00 3.14
N SER A 129 -22.44 9.72 2.35
CA SER A 129 -21.95 10.49 1.21
C SER A 129 -21.02 11.63 1.62
N GLY A 130 -21.38 12.38 2.68
CA GLY A 130 -20.53 13.44 3.21
C GLY A 130 -19.22 12.93 3.82
N LEU A 131 -19.28 11.79 4.50
CA LEU A 131 -18.14 11.08 5.06
C LEU A 131 -17.19 10.57 3.97
N ASN A 132 -17.71 9.99 2.89
CA ASN A 132 -16.92 9.58 1.72
C ASN A 132 -16.27 10.80 1.04
N ALA A 133 -17.04 11.88 0.83
CA ALA A 133 -16.54 13.10 0.21
C ALA A 133 -15.34 13.69 0.97
N ALA A 134 -15.45 13.84 2.28
CA ALA A 134 -14.36 14.32 3.11
C ALA A 134 -13.15 13.37 3.08
N THR A 135 -13.40 12.05 3.10
CA THR A 135 -12.35 11.04 2.98
C THR A 135 -11.56 11.19 1.67
N VAL A 136 -12.23 11.39 0.54
CA VAL A 136 -11.55 11.62 -0.75
C VAL A 136 -10.67 12.86 -0.71
N GLY A 137 -11.13 13.96 -0.09
CA GLY A 137 -10.33 15.17 0.11
C GLY A 137 -9.05 14.93 0.90
N ILE A 138 -9.12 14.16 1.99
CA ILE A 138 -7.95 13.81 2.81
C ILE A 138 -6.99 12.85 2.07
N ILE A 139 -7.53 11.89 1.30
CA ILE A 139 -6.70 11.00 0.47
C ILE A 139 -5.97 11.81 -0.61
N ALA A 140 -6.64 12.78 -1.22
CA ALA A 140 -6.03 13.67 -2.21
C ALA A 140 -4.89 14.50 -1.59
N LEU A 141 -5.05 14.98 -0.36
CA LEU A 141 -3.99 15.66 0.38
C LEU A 141 -2.78 14.73 0.60
N ALA A 142 -3.02 13.52 1.09
CA ALA A 142 -1.96 12.54 1.28
C ALA A 142 -1.25 12.18 -0.03
N ALA A 143 -1.97 12.13 -1.16
CA ALA A 143 -1.40 11.90 -2.49
C ALA A 143 -0.35 12.97 -2.84
N VAL A 144 -0.70 14.24 -2.66
CA VAL A 144 0.18 15.38 -2.95
C VAL A 144 1.41 15.36 -2.03
N GLU A 145 1.22 15.13 -0.74
CA GLU A 145 2.32 15.10 0.23
C GLU A 145 3.29 13.93 -0.02
N LEU A 146 2.79 12.73 -0.33
CA LEU A 146 3.62 11.58 -0.67
C LEU A 146 4.33 11.77 -2.02
N SER A 147 3.68 12.42 -2.98
CA SER A 147 4.26 12.77 -4.28
C SER A 147 5.43 13.73 -4.15
N ASN A 148 5.33 14.73 -3.27
CA ASN A 148 6.43 15.66 -3.02
C ASN A 148 7.66 14.97 -2.43
N LYS A 149 7.47 13.88 -1.68
CA LYS A 149 8.58 13.07 -1.13
C LYS A 149 9.13 12.03 -2.11
N ALA A 150 8.26 11.41 -2.91
CA ALA A 150 8.66 10.34 -3.83
C ALA A 150 9.28 10.85 -5.15
N ILE A 151 8.95 12.09 -5.57
CA ILE A 151 9.53 12.70 -6.76
C ILE A 151 10.89 13.29 -6.40
N THR A 152 11.94 12.52 -6.65
CA THR A 152 13.34 12.93 -6.42
C THR A 152 14.00 13.54 -7.65
N ASP A 153 13.50 13.24 -8.85
CA ASP A 153 14.16 13.54 -10.11
C ASP A 153 13.17 13.53 -11.29
N ARG A 154 13.67 13.82 -12.50
CA ARG A 154 12.82 13.88 -13.70
C ARG A 154 12.20 12.53 -14.06
N LEU A 155 12.91 11.42 -13.87
CA LEU A 155 12.38 10.09 -14.20
C LEU A 155 11.25 9.72 -13.24
N THR A 156 11.45 9.87 -11.93
CA THR A 156 10.41 9.57 -10.93
C THR A 156 9.16 10.43 -11.14
N ARG A 157 9.32 11.71 -11.53
CA ARG A 157 8.20 12.57 -11.92
C ARG A 157 7.40 12.00 -13.09
N ILE A 158 8.10 11.55 -14.15
CA ILE A 158 7.46 10.92 -15.32
C ILE A 158 6.77 9.62 -14.90
N ILE A 159 7.41 8.79 -14.07
CA ILE A 159 6.82 7.54 -13.58
C ILE A 159 5.53 7.79 -12.79
N VAL A 160 5.52 8.76 -11.87
CA VAL A 160 4.30 9.13 -11.12
C VAL A 160 3.17 9.50 -12.08
N PHE A 161 3.45 10.39 -13.04
CA PHE A 161 2.47 10.84 -14.03
C PHE A 161 1.94 9.69 -14.91
N LEU A 162 2.84 8.87 -15.46
CA LEU A 162 2.48 7.76 -16.33
C LEU A 162 1.72 6.69 -15.55
N ALA A 163 2.15 6.33 -14.34
CA ALA A 163 1.46 5.34 -13.50
C ALA A 163 0.06 5.82 -13.09
N ALA A 164 -0.09 7.10 -12.74
CA ALA A 164 -1.40 7.69 -12.44
C ALA A 164 -2.31 7.65 -13.67
N SER A 165 -1.83 8.15 -14.82
CA SER A 165 -2.59 8.19 -16.08
C SER A 165 -2.98 6.78 -16.53
N ALA A 166 -2.03 5.86 -16.53
CA ALA A 166 -2.24 4.47 -16.88
C ALA A 166 -3.31 3.83 -15.99
N GLY A 167 -3.20 3.98 -14.66
CA GLY A 167 -4.14 3.41 -13.69
C GLY A 167 -5.57 3.98 -13.78
N LEU A 168 -5.71 5.22 -14.27
CA LEU A 168 -7.00 5.85 -14.55
C LEU A 168 -7.66 5.27 -15.82
N LEU A 169 -6.87 4.98 -16.86
CA LEU A 169 -7.38 4.54 -18.17
C LEU A 169 -7.79 3.06 -18.21
N TYR A 170 -7.14 2.20 -17.44
CA TYR A 170 -7.40 0.76 -17.52
C TYR A 170 -7.52 0.12 -16.14
N ASN A 171 -8.53 -0.75 -16.01
CA ASN A 171 -8.87 -1.43 -14.77
C ASN A 171 -8.82 -2.95 -14.95
N ALA A 172 -7.64 -3.52 -14.71
CA ALA A 172 -7.47 -4.96 -14.60
C ALA A 172 -6.55 -5.32 -13.42
N LEU A 173 -6.76 -6.51 -12.87
CA LEU A 173 -6.03 -6.99 -11.68
C LEU A 173 -4.54 -7.15 -11.92
N TRP A 174 -4.16 -7.64 -13.10
CA TRP A 174 -2.76 -7.84 -13.49
C TRP A 174 -2.05 -6.54 -13.84
N TYR A 175 -2.80 -5.47 -14.08
CA TYR A 175 -2.26 -4.23 -14.64
C TYR A 175 -1.47 -3.41 -13.62
N PHE A 176 -1.96 -3.26 -12.39
CA PHE A 176 -1.23 -2.57 -11.33
C PHE A 176 0.12 -3.22 -10.97
N PRO A 177 0.22 -4.55 -10.80
CA PRO A 177 1.50 -5.24 -10.63
C PRO A 177 2.45 -5.03 -11.80
N ALA A 178 1.93 -5.13 -13.04
CA ALA A 178 2.72 -4.94 -14.25
C ALA A 178 3.28 -3.51 -14.33
N LEU A 179 2.48 -2.51 -13.98
CA LEU A 179 2.91 -1.11 -13.94
C LEU A 179 3.94 -0.84 -12.83
N ILE A 180 3.81 -1.43 -11.64
CA ILE A 180 4.83 -1.33 -10.58
C ILE A 180 6.15 -1.96 -11.04
N PHE A 181 6.08 -3.15 -11.65
CA PHE A 181 7.26 -3.82 -12.18
C PHE A 181 7.92 -2.99 -13.30
N ALA A 182 7.12 -2.46 -14.23
CA ALA A 182 7.60 -1.60 -15.30
C ALA A 182 8.24 -0.31 -14.76
N ALA A 183 7.66 0.31 -13.73
CA ALA A 183 8.22 1.48 -13.06
C ALA A 183 9.58 1.19 -12.42
N GLY A 184 9.70 0.07 -11.69
CA GLY A 184 10.97 -0.38 -11.13
C GLY A 184 12.01 -0.70 -12.20
N PHE A 185 11.60 -1.42 -13.25
CA PHE A 185 12.48 -1.78 -14.36
C PHE A 185 12.97 -0.54 -15.13
N ALA A 186 12.08 0.43 -15.40
CA ALA A 186 12.42 1.68 -16.07
C ALA A 186 13.49 2.47 -15.28
N ALA A 187 13.38 2.52 -13.95
CA ALA A 187 14.39 3.12 -13.10
C ALA A 187 15.75 2.43 -13.22
N VAL A 188 15.78 1.10 -13.17
CA VAL A 188 17.02 0.33 -13.33
C VAL A 188 17.65 0.55 -14.71
N VAL A 189 16.86 0.50 -15.78
CA VAL A 189 17.37 0.70 -17.15
C VAL A 189 17.94 2.11 -17.33
N TYR A 190 17.28 3.12 -16.78
CA TYR A 190 17.71 4.51 -16.83
C TYR A 190 19.04 4.72 -16.08
N ASP A 191 19.13 4.28 -14.82
CA ASP A 191 20.30 4.51 -13.98
C ASP A 191 21.53 3.73 -14.45
N PHE A 192 21.35 2.48 -14.89
CA PHE A 192 22.46 1.65 -15.37
C PHE A 192 22.82 1.93 -16.83
N ARG A 193 22.10 2.85 -17.48
CA ARG A 193 22.25 3.20 -18.90
C ARG A 193 22.42 1.95 -19.78
N TRP A 194 21.69 0.88 -19.49
CA TRP A 194 21.79 -0.40 -20.22
C TRP A 194 21.61 -0.19 -21.73
N LEU A 195 20.72 0.73 -22.09
CA LEU A 195 20.50 1.17 -23.47
C LEU A 195 21.72 1.85 -24.12
N HIS A 196 22.55 2.59 -23.38
CA HIS A 196 23.80 3.16 -23.93
C HIS A 196 24.91 2.12 -24.08
N ARG A 197 24.94 1.05 -23.27
CA ARG A 197 25.89 -0.06 -23.49
C ARG A 197 25.53 -0.88 -24.72
N LEU A 198 24.25 -1.21 -24.89
CA LEU A 198 23.74 -1.87 -26.09
C LEU A 198 23.91 -1.00 -27.35
N GLY A 199 23.63 0.30 -27.24
CA GLY A 199 23.86 1.26 -28.33
C GLY A 199 25.33 1.39 -28.73
N ARG A 200 26.26 1.41 -27.77
CA ARG A 200 27.72 1.37 -28.06
C ARG A 200 28.17 0.05 -28.64
N PHE A 201 27.59 -1.07 -28.21
CA PHE A 201 27.91 -2.41 -28.73
C PHE A 201 27.44 -2.57 -30.19
N ILE A 202 26.26 -2.05 -30.52
CA ILE A 202 25.73 -2.03 -31.89
C ILE A 202 26.53 -1.06 -32.76
N LYS A 203 26.85 0.14 -32.26
CA LYS A 203 27.67 1.12 -32.98
C LYS A 203 29.10 0.60 -33.22
N GLY A 204 29.68 -0.12 -32.26
CA GLY A 204 30.98 -0.79 -32.40
C GLY A 204 30.98 -1.98 -33.36
N LYS A 205 29.81 -2.57 -33.65
CA LYS A 205 29.64 -3.62 -34.66
C LYS A 205 29.36 -3.06 -36.07
N LEU A 206 28.92 -1.81 -36.16
CA LEU A 206 28.68 -1.07 -37.42
C LEU A 206 29.90 -0.27 -37.89
N THR A 207 30.81 0.08 -36.99
CA THR A 207 32.12 0.65 -37.36
C THR A 207 33.14 -0.48 -37.54
N HIS A 208 33.36 -0.91 -38.78
CA HIS A 208 34.54 -1.69 -39.14
C HIS A 208 35.82 -0.91 -38.80
N PRO A 209 36.87 -1.54 -38.24
CA PRO A 209 38.20 -0.96 -38.28
C PRO A 209 38.70 -1.05 -39.73
N GLY A 210 38.76 0.08 -40.42
CA GLY A 210 39.50 0.20 -41.69
C GLY A 210 40.99 -0.03 -41.44
N PRO A 211 41.74 -0.54 -42.43
CA PRO A 211 43.09 -1.04 -42.22
C PRO A 211 44.05 0.09 -41.84
N SER A 212 44.93 -0.22 -40.90
CA SER A 212 46.06 0.57 -40.47
C SER A 212 46.92 1.02 -41.66
N SER A 213 46.96 2.33 -41.93
CA SER A 213 48.04 2.92 -42.71
C SER A 213 49.17 3.32 -41.76
N THR A 214 50.26 2.56 -41.85
CA THR A 214 51.60 2.95 -41.44
C THR A 214 51.97 4.31 -41.99
N GLY A 215 52.32 5.24 -41.11
CA GLY A 215 52.92 6.52 -41.44
C GLY A 215 53.81 6.95 -40.28
N VAL A 216 55.09 6.63 -40.39
CA VAL A 216 56.16 7.18 -39.55
C VAL A 216 56.43 8.58 -40.06
N GLU A 217 56.32 9.60 -39.21
CA GLU A 217 57.16 10.81 -39.35
C GLU A 217 57.36 11.48 -38.00
N ASN A 218 58.62 11.80 -37.74
CA ASN A 218 59.17 12.41 -36.55
C ASN A 218 59.07 13.95 -36.61
N ASP A 219 59.38 14.54 -35.45
CA ASP A 219 60.01 15.84 -35.23
C ASP A 219 59.15 17.06 -34.80
N ALA A 220 59.41 17.40 -33.53
CA ALA A 220 59.90 18.68 -33.03
C ALA A 220 59.01 19.95 -33.05
N VAL A 221 58.73 20.41 -31.82
CA VAL A 221 58.86 21.79 -31.31
C VAL A 221 58.10 22.91 -32.02
N GLU A 222 57.08 23.46 -31.33
CA GLU A 222 56.96 24.92 -31.19
C GLU A 222 56.19 25.32 -29.91
N ARG A 223 56.83 26.14 -29.08
CA ARG A 223 56.20 26.94 -28.03
C ARG A 223 55.66 28.21 -28.70
N ASP A 224 54.41 28.57 -28.49
CA ASP A 224 54.08 29.95 -28.12
C ASP A 224 52.72 30.07 -27.41
N GLY A 225 52.65 30.97 -26.44
CA GLY A 225 51.51 31.16 -25.56
C GLY A 225 50.42 32.03 -26.18
N ARG A 226 49.20 31.84 -25.69
CA ARG A 226 48.20 32.92 -25.58
C ARG A 226 47.18 32.62 -24.48
N ARG A 227 47.25 33.46 -23.43
CA ARG A 227 46.18 33.73 -22.48
C ARG A 227 44.92 34.17 -23.24
N GLY A 228 43.76 33.65 -22.87
CA GLY A 228 42.48 34.32 -23.13
C GLY A 228 41.26 33.43 -23.13
N SER A 229 40.35 33.73 -22.19
CA SER A 229 38.91 33.47 -22.25
C SER A 229 38.40 32.07 -21.89
N SER A 230 38.13 31.94 -20.58
CA SER A 230 36.99 31.22 -20.00
C SER A 230 35.80 31.07 -20.96
N ASN A 231 35.45 29.83 -21.27
CA ASN A 231 34.08 29.37 -21.49
C ASN A 231 34.09 27.84 -21.34
N SER A 232 34.07 27.38 -20.09
CA SER A 232 33.81 25.97 -19.79
C SER A 232 32.36 25.66 -20.18
N ILE A 233 32.21 25.01 -21.32
CA ILE A 233 31.02 24.26 -21.69
C ILE A 233 30.69 23.34 -20.53
N THR A 234 29.56 23.60 -19.88
CA THR A 234 29.00 22.79 -18.80
C THR A 234 28.72 21.39 -19.32
N THR A 235 29.62 20.46 -18.99
CA THR A 235 29.31 19.03 -19.00
C THR A 235 28.08 18.79 -18.10
N PRO A 236 27.08 18.01 -18.55
CA PRO A 236 25.95 17.66 -17.71
C PRO A 236 26.47 16.96 -16.46
N GLU A 237 26.06 17.45 -15.29
CA GLU A 237 26.38 16.88 -13.98
C GLU A 237 26.31 15.35 -14.04
N GLU A 238 27.48 14.74 -13.97
CA GLU A 238 27.64 13.32 -13.78
C GLU A 238 27.15 13.05 -12.35
N HIS A 239 25.94 12.50 -12.22
CA HIS A 239 25.40 12.06 -10.95
C HIS A 239 26.40 11.09 -10.32
N ASP A 240 27.19 11.62 -9.39
CA ASP A 240 28.25 10.92 -8.69
C ASP A 240 27.64 9.89 -7.74
N ILE A 241 27.52 8.65 -8.23
CA ILE A 241 26.94 7.50 -7.50
C ILE A 241 27.88 7.02 -6.37
N THR A 242 28.98 7.74 -6.12
CA THR A 242 30.05 7.43 -5.17
C THR A 242 29.93 8.12 -3.82
N ASN A 243 29.02 9.09 -3.65
CA ASN A 243 28.66 9.59 -2.31
C ASN A 243 27.64 8.64 -1.64
N LEU A 244 28.10 7.43 -1.35
CA LEU A 244 27.42 6.50 -0.46
C LEU A 244 27.62 7.01 0.97
N GLU A 245 26.64 7.75 1.50
CA GLU A 245 26.58 8.00 2.94
C GLU A 245 26.80 6.67 3.70
N PRO A 246 27.66 6.65 4.72
CA PRO A 246 27.93 5.43 5.49
C PRO A 246 26.63 4.96 6.14
N ARG A 247 26.19 3.78 5.72
CA ARG A 247 24.90 3.16 6.06
C ARG A 247 24.91 2.67 7.51
N THR A 248 24.73 3.55 8.48
CA THR A 248 24.66 3.18 9.90
C THR A 248 23.23 2.90 10.33
N ILE A 249 22.72 1.71 10.01
CA ILE A 249 21.59 1.16 10.75
C ILE A 249 22.14 0.71 12.10
N PRO A 250 21.60 1.20 13.23
CA PRO A 250 22.00 0.73 14.55
C PRO A 250 21.97 -0.80 14.61
N GLN A 251 23.00 -1.43 15.18
CA GLN A 251 23.14 -2.91 15.18
C GLN A 251 21.93 -3.63 15.80
N GLU A 252 21.21 -2.93 16.68
CA GLU A 252 19.97 -3.34 17.35
C GLU A 252 18.79 -3.65 16.41
N TYR A 253 18.77 -3.12 15.18
CA TYR A 253 17.69 -3.31 14.21
C TYR A 253 17.99 -4.37 13.14
N ARG A 254 18.96 -5.26 13.39
CA ARG A 254 19.34 -6.31 12.42
C ARG A 254 18.43 -7.53 12.55
N LEU A 255 17.67 -7.82 11.50
CA LEU A 255 16.90 -9.05 11.39
C LEU A 255 17.81 -10.29 11.45
N ASN A 256 17.62 -11.12 12.47
CA ASN A 256 18.20 -12.45 12.58
C ASN A 256 17.37 -13.48 11.79
N PHE A 257 17.04 -13.16 10.54
CA PHE A 257 16.28 -14.03 9.65
C PHE A 257 17.10 -14.33 8.38
N SER A 258 17.24 -15.62 8.05
CA SER A 258 18.05 -16.09 6.94
C SER A 258 17.29 -16.01 5.61
N TRP A 259 17.96 -15.70 4.52
CA TRP A 259 17.35 -15.67 3.18
C TRP A 259 16.79 -17.03 2.76
N LYS A 260 17.42 -18.13 3.20
CA LYS A 260 16.94 -19.51 2.95
C LYS A 260 15.61 -19.76 3.66
N ALA A 261 15.49 -19.30 4.91
CA ALA A 261 14.24 -19.39 5.67
C ALA A 261 13.14 -18.53 5.03
N GLY A 262 13.49 -17.31 4.59
CA GLY A 262 12.54 -16.45 3.87
C GLY A 262 12.04 -17.06 2.57
N ALA A 263 12.95 -17.61 1.75
CA ALA A 263 12.59 -18.31 0.52
C ALA A 263 11.73 -19.57 0.78
N ALA A 264 12.04 -20.33 1.83
CA ALA A 264 11.25 -21.50 2.24
C ALA A 264 9.83 -21.11 2.67
N VAL A 265 9.66 -20.00 3.40
CA VAL A 265 8.34 -19.46 3.77
C VAL A 265 7.52 -19.11 2.52
N ILE A 266 8.13 -18.42 1.55
CA ILE A 266 7.46 -18.06 0.28
C ILE A 266 7.08 -19.33 -0.50
N ALA A 267 8.00 -20.27 -0.66
CA ALA A 267 7.75 -21.52 -1.39
C ALA A 267 6.63 -22.34 -0.73
N THR A 268 6.64 -22.44 0.60
CA THR A 268 5.60 -23.14 1.37
C THR A 268 4.25 -22.46 1.19
N PHE A 269 4.21 -21.13 1.23
CA PHE A 269 2.99 -20.38 0.97
C PHE A 269 2.46 -20.62 -0.46
N LEU A 270 3.32 -20.55 -1.48
CA LEU A 270 2.90 -20.77 -2.87
C LEU A 270 2.36 -22.19 -3.08
N LEU A 271 2.99 -23.19 -2.45
CA LEU A 271 2.49 -24.56 -2.45
C LEU A 271 1.12 -24.66 -1.78
N ALA A 272 0.98 -24.13 -0.56
CA ALA A 272 -0.29 -24.14 0.17
C ALA A 272 -1.40 -23.39 -0.59
N PHE A 273 -1.08 -22.22 -1.16
CA PHE A 273 -1.98 -21.43 -1.98
C PHE A 273 -2.43 -22.21 -3.21
N THR A 274 -1.52 -22.89 -3.91
CA THR A 274 -1.84 -23.74 -5.05
C THR A 274 -2.80 -24.86 -4.65
N VAL A 275 -2.55 -25.54 -3.53
CA VAL A 275 -3.46 -26.57 -3.00
C VAL A 275 -4.83 -25.98 -2.69
N ILE A 276 -4.90 -24.81 -2.03
CA ILE A 276 -6.18 -24.14 -1.73
C ILE A 276 -6.92 -23.79 -3.03
N MET A 277 -6.24 -23.31 -4.07
CA MET A 277 -6.88 -22.96 -5.34
C MET A 277 -7.33 -24.19 -6.15
N VAL A 278 -6.53 -25.26 -6.16
CA VAL A 278 -6.89 -26.52 -6.83
C VAL A 278 -8.09 -27.16 -6.17
N LEU A 279 -8.11 -27.25 -4.83
CA LEU A 279 -9.24 -27.78 -4.08
C LEU A 279 -10.53 -26.97 -4.33
N ARG A 280 -10.43 -25.63 -4.47
CA ARG A 280 -11.56 -24.77 -4.84
C ARG A 280 -12.15 -25.13 -6.21
N GLY A 281 -11.32 -25.55 -7.16
CA GLY A 281 -11.76 -25.90 -8.52
C GLY A 281 -12.20 -27.37 -8.70
N VAL A 282 -11.65 -28.30 -7.92
CA VAL A 282 -11.87 -29.75 -8.09
C VAL A 282 -13.02 -30.28 -7.21
N LEU A 283 -13.26 -29.68 -6.05
CA LEU A 283 -14.34 -30.14 -5.17
C LEU A 283 -15.70 -29.81 -5.78
N HIS A 284 -16.53 -30.84 -6.01
CA HIS A 284 -17.94 -30.66 -6.33
C HIS A 284 -18.67 -30.21 -5.05
N SER A 285 -19.30 -29.03 -5.07
CA SER A 285 -19.99 -28.40 -3.92
C SER A 285 -19.13 -28.21 -2.64
N PRO A 286 -18.05 -27.41 -2.68
CA PRO A 286 -17.25 -27.15 -1.49
C PRO A 286 -18.05 -26.39 -0.43
N PRO A 287 -17.77 -26.59 0.87
CA PRO A 287 -18.41 -25.84 1.95
C PRO A 287 -18.28 -24.31 1.73
N MET A 288 -19.35 -23.57 2.01
CA MET A 288 -19.40 -22.12 1.78
C MET A 288 -18.26 -21.38 2.50
N LEU A 289 -17.97 -21.72 3.76
CA LEU A 289 -16.88 -21.11 4.53
C LEU A 289 -15.51 -21.34 3.89
N TYR A 290 -15.31 -22.50 3.25
CA TYR A 290 -14.08 -22.77 2.51
C TYR A 290 -14.03 -21.97 1.20
N LYS A 291 -15.15 -21.83 0.47
CA LYS A 291 -15.22 -20.93 -0.70
C LYS A 291 -14.90 -19.49 -0.31
N LEU A 292 -15.48 -19.00 0.79
CA LEU A 292 -15.20 -17.68 1.35
C LEU A 292 -13.70 -17.52 1.66
N PHE A 293 -13.12 -18.48 2.38
CA PHE A 293 -11.70 -18.48 2.69
C PHE A 293 -10.83 -18.45 1.42
N ALA A 294 -11.13 -19.31 0.45
CA ALA A 294 -10.35 -19.42 -0.78
C ALA A 294 -10.49 -18.15 -1.65
N ASN A 295 -11.69 -17.61 -1.80
CA ASN A 295 -11.95 -16.35 -2.51
C ASN A 295 -11.18 -15.17 -1.87
N LEU A 296 -11.18 -15.08 -0.53
CA LEU A 296 -10.46 -14.02 0.17
C LEU A 296 -8.95 -14.24 0.23
N CYS A 297 -8.48 -15.49 0.26
CA CYS A 297 -7.07 -15.82 0.07
C CYS A 297 -6.58 -15.39 -1.32
N LEU A 298 -7.38 -15.65 -2.36
CA LEU A 298 -7.10 -15.21 -3.72
C LEU A 298 -7.04 -13.69 -3.78
N ALA A 299 -8.03 -13.00 -3.22
CA ALA A 299 -8.02 -11.54 -3.12
C ALA A 299 -6.75 -11.04 -2.41
N GLY A 300 -6.45 -11.54 -1.21
CA GLY A 300 -5.27 -11.14 -0.42
C GLY A 300 -3.94 -11.39 -1.13
N THR A 301 -3.89 -12.39 -2.01
CA THR A 301 -2.69 -12.74 -2.82
C THR A 301 -2.57 -11.91 -4.09
N VAL A 302 -3.68 -11.47 -4.68
CA VAL A 302 -3.71 -10.76 -5.97
C VAL A 302 -3.77 -9.24 -5.82
N ILE A 303 -4.11 -8.71 -4.64
CA ILE A 303 -4.16 -7.26 -4.44
C ILE A 303 -2.74 -6.68 -4.34
N PHE A 304 -2.41 -5.73 -5.23
CA PHE A 304 -1.21 -4.90 -5.16
C PHE A 304 -1.60 -3.42 -5.07
N GLY A 305 -0.74 -2.58 -4.48
CA GLY A 305 -0.90 -1.12 -4.63
C GLY A 305 -1.96 -0.43 -3.75
N GLY A 306 -2.48 -1.08 -2.70
CA GLY A 306 -3.40 -0.44 -1.74
C GLY A 306 -4.89 -0.72 -1.94
N GLY A 307 -5.74 0.00 -1.20
CA GLY A 307 -7.19 -0.23 -1.04
C GLY A 307 -8.11 -0.11 -2.27
N PRO A 308 -7.81 0.66 -3.34
CA PRO A 308 -8.75 0.84 -4.47
C PRO A 308 -9.00 -0.40 -5.32
N VAL A 309 -8.05 -1.34 -5.33
CA VAL A 309 -8.13 -2.57 -6.14
C VAL A 309 -8.88 -3.68 -5.39
N VAL A 310 -9.00 -3.56 -4.06
CA VAL A 310 -9.74 -4.49 -3.19
C VAL A 310 -11.22 -4.50 -3.50
N ILE A 311 -11.80 -3.33 -3.70
CA ILE A 311 -13.26 -3.18 -3.66
C ILE A 311 -13.93 -3.92 -4.81
N PRO A 312 -13.51 -3.78 -6.09
CA PRO A 312 -14.11 -4.55 -7.17
C PRO A 312 -13.96 -6.06 -6.97
N LEU A 313 -12.82 -6.51 -6.44
CA LEU A 313 -12.56 -7.92 -6.16
C LEU A 313 -13.49 -8.48 -5.09
N LEU A 314 -13.65 -7.77 -3.97
CA LEU A 314 -14.54 -8.21 -2.90
C LEU A 314 -15.99 -8.22 -3.36
N ARG A 315 -16.39 -7.32 -4.25
CA ARG A 315 -17.72 -7.34 -4.88
C ARG A 315 -17.89 -8.61 -5.72
N GLU A 316 -16.94 -8.91 -6.60
CA GLU A 316 -16.97 -10.13 -7.43
C GLU A 316 -17.02 -11.40 -6.57
N TYR A 317 -16.20 -11.45 -5.52
CA TYR A 317 -16.01 -12.67 -4.73
C TYR A 317 -17.01 -12.92 -3.63
N VAL A 318 -17.91 -11.97 -3.36
CA VAL A 318 -18.90 -12.08 -2.27
C VAL A 318 -20.30 -11.69 -2.75
N VAL A 319 -20.44 -10.62 -3.53
CA VAL A 319 -21.73 -10.15 -4.05
C VAL A 319 -22.15 -10.95 -5.27
N ALA A 320 -21.25 -11.22 -6.22
CA ALA A 320 -21.60 -12.03 -7.40
C ALA A 320 -21.88 -13.50 -7.05
N GLU A 321 -21.29 -14.00 -5.96
CA GLU A 321 -21.62 -15.31 -5.36
C GLU A 321 -22.99 -15.33 -4.65
N GLY A 322 -23.65 -14.17 -4.51
CA GLY A 322 -24.95 -14.05 -3.86
C GLY A 322 -24.92 -14.10 -2.33
N TRP A 323 -23.75 -14.03 -1.70
CA TRP A 323 -23.65 -14.11 -0.24
C TRP A 323 -23.95 -12.79 0.47
N VAL A 324 -23.73 -11.65 -0.20
CA VAL A 324 -23.97 -10.30 0.33
C VAL A 324 -24.69 -9.46 -0.72
N SER A 325 -25.69 -8.69 -0.30
CA SER A 325 -26.45 -7.83 -1.21
C SER A 325 -25.61 -6.64 -1.71
N PRO A 326 -25.87 -6.09 -2.91
CA PRO A 326 -25.22 -4.87 -3.38
C PRO A 326 -25.40 -3.69 -2.42
N ARG A 327 -26.58 -3.60 -1.78
CA ARG A 327 -26.89 -2.59 -0.76
C ARG A 327 -25.93 -2.68 0.42
N ASP A 328 -25.84 -3.85 1.07
CA ASP A 328 -25.02 -4.03 2.27
C ASP A 328 -23.53 -3.85 1.94
N PHE A 329 -23.12 -4.26 0.74
CA PHE A 329 -21.79 -4.00 0.23
C PHE A 329 -21.49 -2.50 0.15
N LEU A 330 -22.39 -1.70 -0.42
CA LEU A 330 -22.19 -0.24 -0.52
C LEU A 330 -22.21 0.45 0.85
N ILE A 331 -23.08 0.01 1.76
CA ILE A 331 -23.13 0.51 3.14
C ILE A 331 -21.80 0.23 3.84
N GLY A 332 -21.36 -1.02 3.84
CA GLY A 332 -20.10 -1.40 4.45
C GLY A 332 -18.90 -0.72 3.79
N LEU A 333 -18.95 -0.51 2.47
CA LEU A 333 -17.93 0.25 1.74
C LEU A 333 -17.89 1.72 2.17
N ALA A 334 -19.03 2.38 2.32
CA ALA A 334 -19.06 3.76 2.77
C ALA A 334 -18.53 3.89 4.20
N ILE A 335 -18.90 2.96 5.09
CA ILE A 335 -18.46 3.00 6.48
C ILE A 335 -16.96 2.71 6.60
N ILE A 336 -16.44 1.69 5.90
CA ILE A 336 -15.01 1.32 6.04
C ILE A 336 -14.07 2.44 5.62
N GLN A 337 -14.48 3.29 4.67
CA GLN A 337 -13.64 4.37 4.16
C GLN A 337 -13.34 5.44 5.22
N ALA A 338 -14.22 5.57 6.22
CA ALA A 338 -14.03 6.43 7.38
C ALA A 338 -13.68 5.68 8.66
N PHE A 339 -13.57 4.35 8.61
CA PHE A 339 -13.19 3.59 9.78
C PHE A 339 -11.68 3.67 10.00
N PRO A 340 -11.20 3.70 11.25
CA PRO A 340 -9.77 3.68 11.51
C PRO A 340 -9.16 2.31 11.21
N GLY A 341 -7.86 2.34 10.89
CA GLY A 341 -7.08 1.15 10.62
C GLY A 341 -7.25 0.64 9.18
N PRO A 342 -6.89 -0.61 8.89
CA PRO A 342 -6.81 -1.08 7.51
C PRO A 342 -8.20 -1.28 6.89
N ASN A 343 -8.45 -0.65 5.73
CA ASN A 343 -9.69 -0.80 4.96
C ASN A 343 -9.97 -2.26 4.53
N PHE A 344 -8.97 -3.14 4.61
CA PHE A 344 -9.13 -4.58 4.39
C PHE A 344 -10.00 -5.24 5.46
N ASN A 345 -10.21 -4.60 6.61
CA ASN A 345 -11.20 -5.02 7.60
C ASN A 345 -12.63 -5.02 7.03
N PHE A 346 -12.87 -4.42 5.86
CA PHE A 346 -14.12 -4.61 5.12
C PHE A 346 -14.42 -6.09 4.84
N ALA A 347 -13.39 -6.91 4.61
CA ALA A 347 -13.57 -8.34 4.42
C ALA A 347 -14.21 -9.00 5.66
N VAL A 348 -13.93 -8.52 6.87
CA VAL A 348 -14.52 -9.04 8.12
C VAL A 348 -16.02 -8.79 8.14
N PHE A 349 -16.45 -7.59 7.76
CA PHE A 349 -17.87 -7.24 7.60
C PHE A 349 -18.55 -8.13 6.55
N LEU A 350 -17.93 -8.27 5.37
CA LEU A 350 -18.46 -9.10 4.30
C LEU A 350 -18.52 -10.58 4.68
N GLY A 351 -17.50 -11.10 5.36
CA GLY A 351 -17.45 -12.49 5.81
C GLY A 351 -18.50 -12.79 6.87
N ALA A 352 -18.73 -11.85 7.79
CA ALA A 352 -19.78 -11.97 8.80
C ALA A 352 -21.18 -11.98 8.16
N LEU A 353 -21.48 -11.05 7.25
CA LEU A 353 -22.75 -11.05 6.50
C LEU A 353 -22.92 -12.31 5.66
N ALA A 354 -21.87 -12.73 4.94
CA ALA A 354 -21.90 -13.94 4.13
C ALA A 354 -22.23 -15.18 4.99
N ALA A 355 -21.69 -15.27 6.20
CA ALA A 355 -22.02 -16.33 7.15
C ALA A 355 -23.47 -16.23 7.64
N ILE A 356 -23.93 -15.04 8.07
CA ILE A 356 -25.30 -14.81 8.56
C ILE A 356 -26.33 -15.22 7.50
N ASN A 357 -26.16 -14.75 6.27
CA ASN A 357 -27.07 -15.00 5.15
C ASN A 357 -27.12 -16.48 4.73
N ASN A 358 -26.15 -17.29 5.16
CA ASN A 358 -26.07 -18.72 4.87
C ASN A 358 -26.24 -19.59 6.13
N GLY A 359 -26.83 -19.07 7.20
CA GLY A 359 -27.14 -19.81 8.42
C GLY A 359 -25.93 -20.24 9.26
N GLN A 360 -24.77 -19.61 9.06
CA GLN A 360 -23.55 -19.85 9.80
C GLN A 360 -23.32 -18.78 10.88
N PRO A 361 -22.58 -19.08 11.96
CA PRO A 361 -22.26 -18.07 12.97
C PRO A 361 -21.43 -16.91 12.37
N ALA A 362 -21.91 -15.67 12.55
CA ALA A 362 -21.26 -14.47 12.02
C ALA A 362 -19.78 -14.38 12.37
N ILE A 363 -19.42 -14.73 13.61
CA ILE A 363 -18.03 -14.69 14.11
C ILE A 363 -17.09 -15.64 13.34
N VAL A 364 -17.60 -16.78 12.88
CA VAL A 364 -16.81 -17.75 12.11
C VAL A 364 -16.51 -17.16 10.73
N GLY A 365 -17.52 -16.58 10.07
CA GLY A 365 -17.32 -15.88 8.80
C GLY A 365 -16.36 -14.71 8.91
N ALA A 366 -16.46 -13.92 9.98
CA ALA A 366 -15.57 -12.80 10.29
C ALA A 366 -14.10 -13.24 10.43
N ILE A 367 -13.84 -14.28 11.23
CA ILE A 367 -12.49 -14.82 11.46
C ILE A 367 -11.92 -15.39 10.16
N ILE A 368 -12.71 -16.18 9.43
CA ILE A 368 -12.28 -16.77 8.16
C ILE A 368 -11.92 -15.68 7.15
N ALA A 369 -12.72 -14.63 7.07
CA ALA A 369 -12.45 -13.53 6.17
C ALA A 369 -11.23 -12.70 6.58
N PHE A 370 -11.06 -12.45 7.87
CA PHE A 370 -9.88 -11.79 8.42
C PHE A 370 -8.60 -12.58 8.06
N LEU A 371 -8.59 -13.88 8.31
CA LEU A 371 -7.45 -14.74 7.98
C LEU A 371 -7.23 -14.81 6.46
N GLY A 372 -8.28 -15.02 5.68
CA GLY A 372 -8.19 -15.14 4.23
C GLY A 372 -7.58 -13.90 3.58
N ILE A 373 -8.01 -12.70 3.99
CA ILE A 373 -7.56 -11.46 3.34
C ILE A 373 -6.16 -11.00 3.80
N PHE A 374 -5.80 -11.19 5.08
CA PHE A 374 -4.54 -10.67 5.63
C PHE A 374 -3.38 -11.67 5.54
N LEU A 375 -3.64 -12.95 5.80
CA LEU A 375 -2.58 -13.95 5.96
C LEU A 375 -1.65 -14.07 4.73
N PRO A 376 -2.14 -14.06 3.47
CA PRO A 376 -1.28 -14.14 2.29
C PRO A 376 -0.21 -13.04 2.25
N GLY A 377 -0.63 -11.77 2.37
CA GLY A 377 0.28 -10.63 2.32
C GLY A 377 1.27 -10.62 3.50
N MET A 378 0.82 -11.05 4.67
CA MET A 378 1.65 -11.11 5.89
C MET A 378 2.72 -12.20 5.79
N ILE A 379 2.38 -13.38 5.26
CA ILE A 379 3.35 -14.45 5.03
C ILE A 379 4.36 -14.05 3.95
N LEU A 380 3.87 -13.49 2.83
CA LEU A 380 4.71 -13.07 1.71
C LEU A 380 5.69 -11.96 2.11
N VAL A 381 5.24 -10.95 2.87
CA VAL A 381 6.14 -9.89 3.35
C VAL A 381 7.15 -10.42 4.35
N HIS A 382 6.73 -11.29 5.27
CA HIS A 382 7.63 -11.90 6.23
C HIS A 382 8.74 -12.71 5.54
N GLY A 383 8.37 -13.57 4.59
CA GLY A 383 9.34 -14.33 3.80
C GLY A 383 10.26 -13.42 3.00
N THR A 384 9.71 -12.36 2.38
CA THR A 384 10.49 -11.40 1.61
C THR A 384 11.48 -10.63 2.47
N MET A 385 11.18 -10.34 3.73
CA MET A 385 12.12 -9.66 4.63
C MET A 385 13.42 -10.47 4.85
N GLY A 386 13.37 -11.80 4.75
CA GLY A 386 14.57 -12.65 4.78
C GLY A 386 15.43 -12.51 3.53
N VAL A 387 14.80 -12.43 2.36
CA VAL A 387 15.46 -12.24 1.06
C VAL A 387 15.98 -10.79 0.93
N TRP A 388 15.18 -9.82 1.38
CA TRP A 388 15.44 -8.38 1.37
C TRP A 388 16.78 -8.03 2.03
N LYS A 389 17.14 -8.73 3.13
CA LYS A 389 18.42 -8.55 3.83
C LYS A 389 19.64 -8.65 2.89
N VAL A 390 19.60 -9.54 1.90
CA VAL A 390 20.69 -9.76 0.94
C VAL A 390 20.56 -8.82 -0.26
N LEU A 391 19.34 -8.56 -0.73
CA LEU A 391 19.09 -7.79 -1.94
C LEU A 391 19.25 -6.28 -1.72
N ARG A 392 18.88 -5.74 -0.55
CA ARG A 392 18.83 -4.29 -0.28
C ARG A 392 20.16 -3.54 -0.42
N SER A 393 21.30 -4.23 -0.44
CA SER A 393 22.61 -3.62 -0.66
C SER A 393 22.96 -3.45 -2.14
N LYS A 394 22.25 -4.13 -3.05
CA LYS A 394 22.55 -4.10 -4.47
C LYS A 394 22.09 -2.77 -5.10
N PRO A 395 22.94 -2.08 -5.89
CA PRO A 395 22.58 -0.78 -6.46
C PRO A 395 21.36 -0.82 -7.40
N TRP A 396 21.15 -1.92 -8.12
CA TRP A 396 19.97 -2.10 -8.97
C TRP A 396 18.67 -2.23 -8.17
N VAL A 397 18.71 -2.78 -6.94
CA VAL A 397 17.53 -2.85 -6.07
C VAL A 397 17.17 -1.45 -5.59
N LYS A 398 18.16 -0.62 -5.23
CA LYS A 398 17.90 0.78 -4.84
C LYS A 398 17.25 1.58 -5.96
N SER A 399 17.79 1.45 -7.17
CA SER A 399 17.24 2.08 -8.37
C SER A 399 15.81 1.58 -8.66
N GLY A 400 15.59 0.27 -8.64
CA GLY A 400 14.27 -0.31 -8.83
C GLY A 400 13.25 0.11 -7.78
N SER A 401 13.65 0.15 -6.50
CA SER A 401 12.82 0.65 -5.40
C SER A 401 12.37 2.09 -5.60
N ARG A 402 13.25 2.97 -6.09
CA ARG A 402 12.91 4.36 -6.43
C ARG A 402 11.80 4.41 -7.49
N GLY A 403 11.90 3.60 -8.54
CA GLY A 403 10.87 3.47 -9.57
C GLY A 403 9.55 2.91 -9.02
N ILE A 404 9.61 1.85 -8.22
CA ILE A 404 8.44 1.23 -7.56
C ILE A 404 7.71 2.26 -6.67
N ASN A 405 8.45 3.06 -5.89
CA ASN A 405 7.88 4.09 -5.03
C ASN A 405 7.13 5.15 -5.83
N ALA A 406 7.76 5.66 -6.90
CA ALA A 406 7.13 6.61 -7.80
C ALA A 406 5.85 6.02 -8.45
N GLY A 407 5.91 4.77 -8.92
CA GLY A 407 4.74 4.10 -9.50
C GLY A 407 3.60 3.93 -8.49
N ALA A 408 3.92 3.49 -7.28
CA ALA A 408 2.95 3.33 -6.20
C ALA A 408 2.29 4.65 -5.80
N VAL A 409 3.04 5.75 -5.77
CA VAL A 409 2.47 7.08 -5.51
C VAL A 409 1.55 7.53 -6.65
N GLY A 410 1.89 7.23 -7.91
CA GLY A 410 0.98 7.43 -9.05
C GLY A 410 -0.38 6.77 -8.85
N PHE A 411 -0.41 5.55 -8.30
CA PHE A 411 -1.66 4.83 -8.02
C PHE A 411 -2.51 5.46 -6.90
N ILE A 412 -1.92 6.30 -6.04
CA ILE A 412 -2.70 7.05 -5.06
C ILE A 412 -3.63 8.05 -5.78
N TYR A 413 -3.19 8.67 -6.88
CA TYR A 413 -4.07 9.52 -7.68
C TYR A 413 -5.18 8.71 -8.36
N THR A 414 -4.87 7.51 -8.84
CA THR A 414 -5.89 6.55 -9.30
C THR A 414 -6.87 6.20 -8.19
N ALA A 415 -6.42 6.04 -6.94
CA ALA A 415 -7.26 5.79 -5.78
C ALA A 415 -8.28 6.90 -5.56
N VAL A 416 -7.81 8.16 -5.55
CA VAL A 416 -8.64 9.36 -5.38
C VAL A 416 -9.76 9.35 -6.40
N TYR A 417 -9.45 9.17 -7.68
CA TYR A 417 -10.44 9.13 -8.75
C TYR A 417 -11.43 7.98 -8.58
N ARG A 418 -10.96 6.76 -8.30
CA ARG A 418 -11.86 5.60 -8.18
C ARG A 418 -12.82 5.72 -7.02
N ILE A 419 -12.35 6.21 -5.88
CA ILE A 419 -13.23 6.44 -4.71
C ILE A 419 -14.18 7.61 -5.01
N TRP A 420 -13.72 8.64 -5.72
CA TRP A 420 -14.57 9.74 -6.18
C TRP A 420 -15.75 9.27 -7.04
N GLN A 421 -15.53 8.28 -7.93
CA GLN A 421 -16.56 7.76 -8.82
C GLN A 421 -17.67 6.95 -8.12
N VAL A 422 -17.44 6.46 -6.90
CA VAL A 422 -18.41 5.64 -6.15
C VAL A 422 -18.80 6.24 -4.79
N GLY A 423 -18.27 7.43 -4.47
CA GLY A 423 -18.37 8.01 -3.14
C GLY A 423 -19.77 8.55 -2.80
N TYR A 424 -20.59 8.88 -3.81
CA TYR A 424 -21.97 9.33 -3.58
C TYR A 424 -22.89 8.11 -3.49
N VAL A 425 -23.54 7.92 -2.34
CA VAL A 425 -24.40 6.77 -2.03
C VAL A 425 -25.82 7.24 -1.70
N ASP A 426 -26.82 6.57 -2.26
CA ASP A 426 -28.24 6.87 -2.07
C ASP A 426 -29.08 5.58 -2.20
N GLU A 427 -30.35 5.63 -1.78
CA GLU A 427 -31.30 4.50 -1.71
C GLU A 427 -31.46 3.79 -3.06
N GLY A 428 -31.38 4.52 -4.18
CA GLY A 428 -31.53 3.99 -5.53
C GLY A 428 -30.24 3.51 -6.23
N PHE A 429 -29.08 3.61 -5.60
CA PHE A 429 -27.81 3.36 -6.28
C PHE A 429 -27.31 1.93 -6.03
N GLN A 430 -27.09 1.15 -7.10
CA GLN A 430 -26.53 -0.22 -7.00
C GLN A 430 -24.99 -0.30 -6.99
N SER A 431 -24.31 0.79 -7.38
CA SER A 431 -22.84 0.85 -7.49
C SER A 431 -22.22 2.13 -6.93
N GLY A 432 -23.01 2.99 -6.27
CA GLY A 432 -22.63 4.38 -5.99
C GLY A 432 -22.55 5.23 -7.27
N LYS A 433 -22.43 6.54 -7.09
CA LYS A 433 -22.28 7.55 -8.16
C LYS A 433 -21.08 8.45 -7.91
N SER A 434 -20.76 9.27 -8.91
CA SER A 434 -19.68 10.24 -8.77
C SER A 434 -20.04 11.30 -7.75
N LEU A 435 -19.09 11.63 -6.87
CA LEU A 435 -19.19 12.82 -6.02
C LEU A 435 -19.29 14.11 -6.86
N GLY A 436 -18.91 14.07 -8.13
CA GLY A 436 -19.05 15.21 -9.05
C GLY A 436 -20.48 15.48 -9.50
N ASP A 437 -21.41 14.53 -9.30
CA ASP A 437 -22.80 14.66 -9.76
C ASP A 437 -23.61 15.66 -8.92
N ASP A 438 -23.19 15.93 -7.67
CA ASP A 438 -23.73 17.02 -6.84
C ASP A 438 -22.56 17.93 -6.40
N PRO A 439 -22.58 19.23 -6.77
CA PRO A 439 -21.56 20.19 -6.37
C PRO A 439 -21.31 20.27 -4.86
N TRP A 440 -22.30 19.94 -4.03
CA TRP A 440 -22.15 19.92 -2.57
C TRP A 440 -21.04 18.97 -2.12
N TRP A 441 -20.95 17.78 -2.70
CA TRP A 441 -19.93 16.81 -2.32
C TRP A 441 -18.53 17.26 -2.74
N VAL A 442 -18.44 18.01 -3.85
CA VAL A 442 -17.20 18.67 -4.29
C VAL A 442 -16.74 19.69 -3.24
N VAL A 443 -17.67 20.49 -2.71
CA VAL A 443 -17.37 21.45 -1.63
C VAL A 443 -16.87 20.71 -0.39
N VAL A 444 -17.54 19.65 0.07
CA VAL A 444 -17.10 18.88 1.25
C VAL A 444 -15.70 18.30 1.05
N ALA A 445 -15.41 17.72 -0.11
CA ALA A 445 -14.09 17.17 -0.42
C ALA A 445 -13.00 18.26 -0.47
N ALA A 446 -13.29 19.40 -1.10
CA ALA A 446 -12.38 20.54 -1.17
C ALA A 446 -12.11 21.14 0.22
N SER A 447 -13.15 21.30 1.04
CA SER A 447 -13.03 21.76 2.43
C SER A 447 -12.16 20.84 3.27
N ALA A 448 -12.31 19.51 3.12
CA ALA A 448 -11.47 18.55 3.82
C ALA A 448 -9.99 18.64 3.38
N TYR A 449 -9.73 18.77 2.07
CA TYR A 449 -8.37 18.96 1.53
C TYR A 449 -7.73 20.26 2.05
N VAL A 450 -8.42 21.39 1.90
CA VAL A 450 -7.94 22.72 2.31
C VAL A 450 -7.76 22.79 3.82
N GLY A 451 -8.74 22.28 4.57
CA GLY A 451 -8.68 22.15 6.03
C GLY A 451 -7.45 21.38 6.49
N GLY A 452 -7.20 20.22 5.89
CA GLY A 452 -6.04 19.41 6.22
C GLY A 452 -4.71 20.10 5.87
N ARG A 453 -4.63 20.74 4.70
CA ARG A 453 -3.38 21.32 4.18
C ARG A 453 -2.96 22.62 4.88
N TYR A 454 -3.91 23.48 5.19
CA TYR A 454 -3.65 24.86 5.62
C TYR A 454 -4.10 25.15 7.05
N PHE A 455 -5.06 24.39 7.58
CA PHE A 455 -5.63 24.61 8.92
C PHE A 455 -5.26 23.50 9.91
N ALA A 456 -4.35 22.59 9.53
CA ALA A 456 -3.94 21.43 10.34
C ALA A 456 -5.12 20.57 10.81
N LEU A 457 -6.20 20.53 10.03
CA LEU A 457 -7.39 19.75 10.35
C LEU A 457 -7.02 18.25 10.31
N SER A 458 -7.18 17.57 11.43
CA SER A 458 -6.91 16.14 11.50
C SER A 458 -7.89 15.34 10.62
N ALA A 459 -7.41 14.25 10.02
CA ALA A 459 -8.24 13.37 9.18
C ALA A 459 -9.54 12.90 9.86
N PRO A 460 -9.56 12.44 11.13
CA PRO A 460 -10.80 12.03 11.78
C PRO A 460 -11.80 13.19 11.90
N LEU A 461 -11.32 14.38 12.26
CA LEU A 461 -12.18 15.56 12.40
C LEU A 461 -12.74 16.01 11.05
N ALA A 462 -11.93 15.99 9.98
CA ALA A 462 -12.40 16.30 8.64
C ALA A 462 -13.51 15.33 8.17
N ILE A 463 -13.35 14.03 8.46
CA ILE A 463 -14.33 12.99 8.13
C ILE A 463 -15.63 13.19 8.93
N LEU A 464 -15.54 13.48 10.23
CA LEU A 464 -16.70 13.79 11.07
C LEU A 464 -17.43 15.06 10.60
N LEU A 465 -16.69 16.12 10.24
CA LEU A 465 -17.27 17.32 9.66
C LEU A 465 -17.97 17.02 8.32
N GLY A 466 -17.39 16.14 7.50
CA GLY A 466 -18.04 15.64 6.28
C GLY A 466 -19.36 14.95 6.55
N ALA A 467 -19.42 14.08 7.55
CA ALA A 467 -20.66 13.42 7.99
C ALA A 467 -21.73 14.43 8.44
N VAL A 468 -21.34 15.43 9.24
CA VAL A 468 -22.24 16.51 9.67
C VAL A 468 -22.73 17.34 8.49
N LEU A 469 -21.85 17.72 7.56
CA LEU A 469 -22.22 18.45 6.35
C LEU A 469 -23.16 17.64 5.43
N GLY A 470 -23.03 16.31 5.42
CA GLY A 470 -23.98 15.42 4.79
C GLY A 470 -25.37 15.48 5.43
N LEU A 471 -25.45 15.44 6.77
CA LEU A 471 -26.72 15.61 7.49
C LEU A 471 -27.33 17.00 7.32
N VAL A 472 -26.52 18.05 7.26
CA VAL A 472 -26.99 19.42 6.97
C VAL A 472 -27.60 19.49 5.58
N ARG A 473 -26.94 18.91 4.56
CA ARG A 473 -27.48 18.81 3.21
C ARG A 473 -28.82 18.09 3.18
N TYR A 474 -28.93 16.99 3.92
CA TYR A 474 -30.21 16.29 4.07
C TYR A 474 -31.31 17.22 4.64
N GLY A 475 -31.04 17.92 5.74
CA GLY A 475 -32.01 18.83 6.36
C GLY A 475 -32.41 20.03 5.49
N VAL A 476 -31.53 20.47 4.58
CA VAL A 476 -31.79 21.59 3.66
C VAL A 476 -32.55 21.18 2.40
N VAL A 477 -32.36 19.94 1.93
CA VAL A 477 -32.96 19.46 0.66
C VAL A 477 -34.28 18.72 0.86
N MET A 478 -34.45 18.09 2.03
CA MET A 478 -35.60 17.23 2.32
C MET A 478 -36.66 17.89 3.22
N ASN A 479 -36.45 19.17 3.58
CA ASN A 479 -37.50 20.11 3.94
C ASN A 479 -37.83 20.96 2.71
#